data_AF-A0A6J7EB36-F1
#
_entry.id   AF-A0A6J7EB36-F1
#
_cell.length_a   1.000
_cell.length_b   1.000
_cell.length_c   1.000
_cell.angle_alpha   90.00
_cell.angle_beta   90.00
_cell.angle_gamma   90.00
#
_symmetry.space_group_name_H-M   'P 1'
#
loop_
_entity.id
_entity.type
_entity.pdbx_description
1 polymer ?
#
loop_
_entity_poly.entity_id
_entity_poly.type
_entity_poly.pdbx_seq_one_letter_code
_entity_poly.pdbx_strand_id
1 'polypeptide(L)'
;MTSTEKIAALNGAMSALRENAETHGEPSLRDGVLYFGSTAIPKPDFPIVTSVQSEFGCAATILVAEGDGFVRTATTMIVDAERAIATPLEATSPALAPLRDGQSYQGPAEILGTQYDAYYEPIIASDGSVIGSFLVAFATA
;
A
#
# COMPACT_ATOMS: atom_id res chain seq x y z
N MET A 1 6.32 -1.30 -22.35
CA MET A 1 5.01 -0.79 -21.89
C MET A 1 5.02 0.72 -22.09
N THR A 2 4.01 1.25 -22.76
CA THR A 2 3.79 2.70 -22.91
C THR A 2 3.38 3.32 -21.58
N SER A 3 3.47 4.66 -21.45
CA SER A 3 3.01 5.35 -20.24
C SER A 3 1.54 5.11 -19.95
N THR A 4 0.69 5.03 -20.97
CA THR A 4 -0.74 4.76 -20.84
C THR A 4 -1.02 3.36 -20.29
N GLU A 5 -0.33 2.34 -20.82
CA GLU A 5 -0.45 0.97 -20.33
C GLU A 5 0.01 0.83 -18.88
N LYS A 6 1.08 1.56 -18.49
CA LYS A 6 1.59 1.56 -17.11
C LYS A 6 0.59 2.15 -16.12
N ILE A 7 -0.03 3.28 -16.48
CA ILE A 7 -1.08 3.91 -15.66
C ILE A 7 -2.29 2.98 -15.53
N ALA A 8 -2.72 2.35 -16.64
CA ALA A 8 -3.82 1.40 -16.60
C ALA A 8 -3.52 0.19 -15.70
N ALA A 9 -2.29 -0.35 -15.76
CA ALA A 9 -1.85 -1.45 -14.92
C ALA A 9 -1.82 -1.06 -13.42
N LEU A 10 -1.29 0.13 -13.08
CA LEU A 10 -1.31 0.64 -11.70
C LEU A 10 -2.74 0.80 -11.18
N ASN A 11 -3.63 1.39 -11.98
CA ASN A 11 -5.02 1.60 -11.58
C ASN A 11 -5.76 0.27 -11.38
N GLY A 12 -5.54 -0.70 -12.27
CA GLY A 12 -6.09 -2.05 -12.14
C GLY A 12 -5.60 -2.76 -10.88
N ALA A 13 -4.29 -2.74 -10.64
CA ALA A 13 -3.69 -3.36 -9.46
C ALA A 13 -4.18 -2.72 -8.15
N MET A 14 -4.32 -1.39 -8.12
CA MET A 14 -4.85 -0.68 -6.96
C MET A 14 -6.33 -1.02 -6.72
N SER A 15 -7.15 -1.02 -7.77
CA SER A 15 -8.56 -1.40 -7.65
C SER A 15 -8.70 -2.81 -7.08
N ALA A 16 -7.94 -3.76 -7.61
CA ALA A 16 -7.93 -5.14 -7.12
C ALA A 16 -7.46 -5.23 -5.65
N LEU A 17 -6.41 -4.51 -5.27
CA LEU A 17 -5.92 -4.50 -3.89
C LEU A 17 -6.98 -3.95 -2.91
N ARG A 18 -7.56 -2.79 -3.23
CA ARG A 18 -8.60 -2.15 -2.41
C ARG A 18 -9.84 -3.03 -2.32
N GLU A 19 -10.41 -3.44 -3.45
CA GLU A 19 -11.67 -4.18 -3.50
C GLU A 19 -11.55 -5.51 -2.75
N ASN A 20 -10.45 -6.24 -2.95
CA ASN A 20 -10.21 -7.48 -2.21
C ASN A 20 -10.17 -7.23 -0.71
N ALA A 21 -9.49 -6.17 -0.25
CA ALA A 21 -9.43 -5.85 1.18
C ALA A 21 -10.81 -5.47 1.73
N GLU A 22 -11.55 -4.63 1.01
CA GLU A 22 -12.89 -4.15 1.39
C GLU A 22 -13.95 -5.24 1.35
N THR A 23 -13.75 -6.37 0.64
CA THR A 23 -14.65 -7.53 0.73
C THR A 23 -14.77 -8.09 2.16
N HIS A 24 -13.78 -7.82 3.02
CA HIS A 24 -13.82 -8.21 4.42
C HIS A 24 -14.59 -7.21 5.31
N GLY A 25 -14.94 -6.03 4.80
CA GLY A 25 -15.75 -5.00 5.48
C GLY A 25 -15.03 -3.65 5.59
N GLU A 26 -15.70 -2.70 6.24
CA GLU A 26 -15.16 -1.34 6.43
C GLU A 26 -13.82 -1.34 7.19
N PRO A 27 -12.88 -0.45 6.82
CA PRO A 27 -11.60 -0.36 7.47
C PRO A 27 -11.74 0.27 8.87
N SER A 28 -11.00 -0.27 9.84
CA SER A 28 -10.92 0.29 11.20
C SER A 28 -9.54 0.06 11.81
N LEU A 29 -9.06 1.02 12.59
CA LEU A 29 -7.82 0.89 13.35
C LEU A 29 -8.15 0.69 14.83
N ARG A 30 -7.69 -0.43 15.40
CA ARG A 30 -7.91 -0.80 16.80
C ARG A 30 -6.60 -1.22 17.42
N ASP A 31 -6.16 -0.52 18.46
CA ASP A 31 -4.90 -0.80 19.17
C ASP A 31 -3.68 -0.92 18.23
N GLY A 32 -3.61 -0.05 17.21
CA GLY A 32 -2.54 -0.05 16.20
C GLY A 32 -2.61 -1.18 15.18
N VAL A 33 -3.66 -2.00 15.20
CA VAL A 33 -3.91 -3.05 14.23
C VAL A 33 -5.00 -2.59 13.26
N LEU A 34 -4.69 -2.63 11.97
CA LEU A 34 -5.65 -2.33 10.90
C LEU A 34 -6.50 -3.56 10.64
N TYR A 35 -7.81 -3.34 10.53
CA TYR A 35 -8.81 -4.34 10.22
C TYR A 35 -9.63 -3.91 9.01
N PHE A 36 -10.13 -4.90 8.28
CA PHE A 36 -11.27 -4.76 7.37
C PHE A 36 -12.40 -5.64 7.90
N GLY A 37 -13.49 -5.02 8.35
CA GLY A 37 -14.55 -5.68 9.12
C GLY A 37 -14.00 -6.36 10.38
N SER A 38 -14.10 -7.69 10.48
CA SER A 38 -13.53 -8.47 11.59
C SER A 38 -12.13 -9.03 11.31
N THR A 39 -11.62 -8.88 10.07
CA THR A 39 -10.34 -9.43 9.64
C THR A 39 -9.22 -8.45 9.99
N ALA A 40 -8.34 -8.84 10.93
CA ALA A 40 -7.08 -8.12 11.15
C ALA A 40 -6.15 -8.33 9.95
N ILE A 41 -5.40 -7.31 9.54
CA ILE A 41 -4.33 -7.49 8.55
C ILE A 41 -3.19 -8.29 9.18
N PRO A 42 -2.89 -9.50 8.68
CA PRO A 42 -1.79 -10.31 9.19
C PRO A 42 -0.42 -9.75 8.78
N LYS A 43 0.59 -10.04 9.60
CA LYS A 43 2.02 -9.83 9.30
C LYS A 43 2.69 -11.20 9.07
N PRO A 44 3.73 -11.31 8.23
CA PRO A 44 4.27 -10.28 7.34
C PRO A 44 3.56 -10.21 5.98
N ASP A 45 2.64 -11.14 5.73
CA ASP A 45 1.97 -11.32 4.45
C ASP A 45 0.46 -11.42 4.65
N PHE A 46 -0.28 -10.87 3.69
CA PHE A 46 -1.72 -10.98 3.59
C PHE A 46 -2.01 -11.53 2.19
N PRO A 47 -2.75 -12.65 2.03
CA PRO A 47 -2.92 -13.28 0.72
C PRO A 47 -3.38 -12.34 -0.39
N ILE A 48 -4.08 -11.26 -0.03
CA ILE A 48 -4.47 -10.20 -0.96
C ILE A 48 -3.28 -9.52 -1.65
N VAL A 49 -2.22 -9.13 -0.91
CA VAL A 49 -1.06 -8.46 -1.54
C VAL A 49 -0.32 -9.40 -2.49
N THR A 50 -0.21 -10.69 -2.11
CA THR A 50 0.43 -11.71 -2.95
C THR A 50 -0.43 -12.07 -4.18
N SER A 51 -1.76 -12.08 -4.04
CA SER A 51 -2.67 -12.26 -5.18
C SER A 51 -2.53 -11.13 -6.20
N VAL A 52 -2.52 -9.87 -5.74
CA VAL A 52 -2.33 -8.69 -6.61
C VAL A 52 -0.97 -8.73 -7.31
N GLN A 53 0.10 -9.10 -6.60
CA GLN A 53 1.40 -9.29 -7.24
C GLN A 53 1.36 -10.37 -8.33
N SER A 54 0.67 -11.48 -8.07
CA SER A 54 0.62 -12.61 -9.01
C SER A 54 -0.20 -12.28 -10.26
N GLU A 55 -1.28 -11.50 -10.11
CA GLU A 55 -2.17 -11.12 -11.20
C GLU A 55 -1.60 -9.97 -12.06
N PHE A 56 -1.02 -8.96 -11.42
CA PHE A 56 -0.59 -7.73 -12.10
C PHE A 56 0.92 -7.63 -12.33
N GLY A 57 1.72 -8.52 -11.73
CA GLY A 57 3.19 -8.48 -11.83
C GLY A 57 3.81 -7.25 -11.15
N CYS A 58 3.16 -6.67 -10.15
CA CYS A 58 3.62 -5.50 -9.41
C CYS A 58 3.99 -5.84 -7.96
N ALA A 59 4.71 -4.94 -7.29
CA ALA A 59 4.81 -4.97 -5.84
C ALA A 59 3.51 -4.42 -5.23
N ALA A 60 3.05 -5.01 -4.13
CA ALA A 60 1.84 -4.61 -3.41
C ALA A 60 2.13 -4.54 -1.90
N THR A 61 1.61 -3.52 -1.22
CA THR A 61 1.85 -3.30 0.21
C THR A 61 0.63 -2.64 0.86
N ILE A 62 0.38 -2.99 2.10
CA ILE A 62 -0.48 -2.23 3.01
C ILE A 62 0.39 -1.63 4.11
N LEU A 63 0.31 -0.31 4.24
CA LEU A 63 0.90 0.45 5.32
C LEU A 63 -0.18 0.86 6.33
N VAL A 64 0.16 0.85 7.62
CA VAL A 64 -0.73 1.27 8.71
C VAL A 64 -0.25 2.62 9.22
N ALA A 65 -1.19 3.53 9.50
CA ALA A 65 -0.86 4.82 10.06
C ALA A 65 -0.26 4.66 11.47
N GLU A 66 0.86 5.33 11.72
CA GLU A 66 1.55 5.35 13.02
C GLU A 66 2.11 6.75 13.27
N GLY A 67 1.50 7.47 14.22
CA GLY A 67 1.79 8.89 14.45
C GLY A 67 1.51 9.72 13.20
N ASP A 68 2.52 10.47 12.74
CA ASP A 68 2.46 11.31 11.53
C ASP A 68 2.90 10.58 10.25
N GLY A 69 3.16 9.27 10.34
CA GLY A 69 3.69 8.47 9.25
C GLY A 69 2.94 7.16 9.03
N PHE A 70 3.57 6.25 8.29
CA PHE A 70 3.00 4.97 7.92
C PHE A 70 4.06 3.87 8.04
N VAL A 71 3.66 2.67 8.46
CA VAL A 71 4.55 1.52 8.62
C VAL A 71 4.06 0.34 7.79
N ARG A 72 4.96 -0.25 6.98
CA ARG A 72 4.66 -1.42 6.15
C ARG A 72 4.27 -2.60 7.05
N THR A 73 3.05 -3.11 6.88
CA THR A 73 2.48 -4.18 7.71
C THR A 73 2.35 -5.49 6.95
N ALA A 74 1.84 -5.45 5.72
CA ALA A 74 1.82 -6.58 4.80
C ALA A 74 2.41 -6.14 3.47
N THR A 75 3.40 -6.86 2.94
CA THR A 75 4.09 -6.43 1.72
C THR A 75 4.58 -7.60 0.91
N THR A 76 4.63 -7.42 -0.42
CA THR A 76 5.35 -8.34 -1.30
C THR A 76 6.82 -7.97 -1.51
N MET A 77 7.25 -6.80 -1.04
CA MET A 77 8.63 -6.33 -1.17
C MET A 77 9.57 -7.11 -0.25
N ILE A 78 10.74 -7.46 -0.76
CA ILE A 78 11.78 -8.22 -0.06
C ILE A 78 13.03 -7.36 0.05
N VAL A 79 13.60 -7.28 1.25
CA VAL A 79 14.92 -6.69 1.55
C VAL A 79 15.70 -7.72 2.33
N ASP A 80 16.97 -7.95 1.95
CA ASP A 80 17.85 -8.91 2.62
C ASP A 80 17.24 -10.32 2.81
N ALA A 81 16.53 -10.80 1.77
CA ALA A 81 15.82 -12.09 1.72
C ALA A 81 14.58 -12.23 2.63
N GLU A 82 14.14 -11.16 3.31
CA GLU A 82 12.94 -11.13 4.14
C GLU A 82 11.92 -10.08 3.67
N ARG A 83 10.64 -10.24 4.02
CA ARG A 83 9.62 -9.23 3.73
C ARG A 83 9.95 -7.95 4.48
N ALA A 84 9.90 -6.81 3.79
CA ALA A 84 10.25 -5.50 4.34
C ALA A 84 9.17 -4.89 5.27
N ILE A 85 8.62 -5.70 6.17
CA ILE A 85 7.65 -5.26 7.18
C ILE A 85 8.32 -4.46 8.30
N ALA A 86 7.52 -3.74 9.09
CA ALA A 86 7.99 -2.86 10.16
C ALA A 86 8.98 -1.77 9.69
N THR A 87 9.04 -1.51 8.39
CA THR A 87 9.78 -0.39 7.82
C THR A 87 8.83 0.79 7.59
N PRO A 88 9.23 2.02 7.96
CA PRO A 88 8.41 3.19 7.73
C PRO A 88 8.37 3.56 6.24
N LEU A 89 7.29 4.21 5.81
CA LEU A 89 7.33 5.06 4.62
C LEU A 89 8.38 6.15 4.84
N GLU A 90 9.31 6.27 3.91
CA GLU A 90 10.40 7.22 3.99
C GLU A 90 9.88 8.65 4.13
N ALA A 91 10.43 9.44 5.05
CA ALA A 91 9.98 10.82 5.31
C ALA A 91 10.12 11.74 4.08
N THR A 92 11.02 11.39 3.17
CA THR A 92 11.26 12.07 1.89
C THR A 92 10.35 11.58 0.78
N SER A 93 9.48 10.60 1.04
CA SER A 93 8.57 10.07 0.03
C SER A 93 7.60 11.16 -0.45
N PRO A 94 7.43 11.34 -1.77
CA PRO A 94 6.47 12.30 -2.31
C PRO A 94 5.01 11.93 -1.99
N ALA A 95 4.75 10.69 -1.56
CA ALA A 95 3.43 10.22 -1.17
C ALA A 95 3.03 10.63 0.26
N LEU A 96 3.99 10.99 1.13
CA LEU A 96 3.71 11.17 2.56
C LEU A 96 2.70 12.31 2.83
N ALA A 97 2.95 13.50 2.27
CA ALA A 97 2.07 14.65 2.47
C ALA A 97 0.67 14.43 1.86
N PRO A 98 0.53 14.00 0.58
CA PRO A 98 -0.78 13.65 0.02
C PRO A 98 -1.56 12.65 0.89
N LEU A 99 -0.91 11.57 1.33
CA LEU A 99 -1.58 10.54 2.13
C LEU A 99 -2.10 11.08 3.47
N ARG A 100 -1.33 11.94 4.15
CA ARG A 100 -1.77 12.59 5.39
C ARG A 100 -3.00 13.49 5.17
N ASP A 101 -3.09 14.10 4.00
CA ASP A 101 -4.21 14.94 3.60
C ASP A 101 -5.41 14.13 3.04
N GLY A 102 -5.36 12.80 3.12
CA GLY A 102 -6.40 11.91 2.58
C GLY A 102 -6.43 11.89 1.04
N GLN A 103 -5.30 12.20 0.40
CA GLN A 103 -5.15 12.24 -1.05
C GLN A 103 -4.23 11.13 -1.55
N SER A 104 -4.56 10.59 -2.71
CA SER A 104 -3.71 9.61 -3.38
C SER A 104 -2.49 10.25 -4.03
N TYR A 105 -1.41 9.48 -4.17
CA TYR A 105 -0.21 9.86 -4.91
C TYR A 105 0.09 8.84 -6.00
N GLN A 106 0.18 9.27 -7.25
CA GLN A 106 0.60 8.43 -8.39
C GLN A 106 1.78 9.08 -9.10
N GLY A 107 2.91 8.39 -9.12
CA GLY A 107 4.14 8.90 -9.75
C GLY A 107 5.40 8.19 -9.31
N PRO A 108 6.57 8.71 -9.72
CA PRO A 108 7.86 8.13 -9.38
C PRO A 108 8.17 8.22 -7.88
N ALA A 109 8.60 7.11 -7.29
CA ALA A 109 9.03 7.06 -5.89
C ALA A 109 10.22 6.13 -5.71
N GLU A 110 11.15 6.51 -4.83
CA GLU A 110 12.15 5.59 -4.30
C GLU A 110 11.53 4.83 -3.12
N ILE A 111 11.61 3.51 -3.17
CA ILE A 111 11.08 2.63 -2.13
C ILE A 111 12.18 1.63 -1.78
N LEU A 112 12.67 1.66 -0.55
CA LEU A 112 13.70 0.75 -0.06
C LEU A 112 14.96 0.74 -0.97
N GLY A 113 15.35 1.92 -1.45
CA GLY A 113 16.53 2.13 -2.31
C GLY A 113 16.33 1.76 -3.78
N THR A 114 15.11 1.39 -4.21
CA THR A 114 14.80 1.06 -5.60
C THR A 114 13.79 2.05 -6.18
N GLN A 115 13.96 2.42 -7.45
CA GLN A 115 13.05 3.34 -8.15
C GLN A 115 11.83 2.60 -8.70
N TYR A 116 10.65 3.18 -8.47
CA TYR A 116 9.36 2.66 -8.92
C TYR A 116 8.51 3.76 -9.54
N ASP A 117 7.61 3.36 -10.44
CA ASP A 117 6.35 4.09 -10.61
C ASP A 117 5.35 3.50 -9.63
N ALA A 118 4.91 4.32 -8.69
CA ALA A 118 4.10 3.92 -7.56
C ALA A 118 2.73 4.58 -7.61
N TYR A 119 1.74 3.88 -7.07
CA TYR A 119 0.44 4.43 -6.76
C TYR A 119 0.12 4.12 -5.30
N TYR A 120 -0.10 5.17 -4.52
CA TYR A 120 -0.51 5.14 -3.13
C TYR A 120 -1.92 5.66 -3.00
N GLU A 121 -2.76 4.95 -2.26
CA GLU A 121 -4.13 5.34 -1.98
C GLU A 121 -4.37 5.28 -0.46
N PRO A 122 -4.96 6.31 0.17
CA PRO A 122 -5.20 6.31 1.61
C PRO A 122 -6.32 5.35 1.98
N ILE A 123 -6.19 4.70 3.12
CA ILE A 123 -7.25 3.91 3.74
C ILE A 123 -7.93 4.82 4.75
N ILE A 124 -9.20 5.15 4.50
CA ILE A 124 -9.97 6.13 5.27
C ILE A 124 -11.02 5.40 6.10
N ALA A 125 -11.03 5.62 7.40
CA ALA A 125 -12.05 5.10 8.31
C ALA A 125 -13.40 5.83 8.14
N SER A 126 -14.48 5.25 8.65
CA SER A 126 -15.83 5.84 8.53
C SER A 126 -15.97 7.21 9.23
N ASP A 127 -15.03 7.57 10.11
CA ASP A 127 -14.96 8.90 10.75
C ASP A 127 -14.14 9.93 9.96
N GLY A 128 -13.61 9.56 8.78
CA GLY A 128 -12.79 10.40 7.91
C GLY A 128 -11.29 10.38 8.23
N SER A 129 -10.85 9.63 9.25
CA SER A 129 -9.44 9.52 9.62
C SER A 129 -8.66 8.67 8.61
N VAL A 130 -7.45 9.10 8.24
CA VAL A 130 -6.52 8.27 7.48
C VAL A 130 -5.86 7.28 8.43
N ILE A 131 -6.11 5.99 8.22
CA ILE A 131 -5.66 4.89 9.11
C ILE A 131 -4.66 3.95 8.46
N GLY A 132 -4.34 4.17 7.19
CA GLY A 132 -3.34 3.40 6.46
C GLY A 132 -3.23 3.86 5.01
N SER A 133 -2.52 3.07 4.21
CA SER A 133 -2.43 3.27 2.77
C SER A 133 -2.23 1.94 2.04
N PHE A 134 -2.87 1.80 0.90
CA PHE A 134 -2.52 0.82 -0.12
C PHE A 134 -1.39 1.36 -0.99
N LEU A 135 -0.48 0.48 -1.39
CA LEU A 135 0.61 0.78 -2.33
C LEU A 135 0.67 -0.33 -3.38
N VAL A 136 0.68 0.06 -4.66
CA VAL A 136 1.10 -0.79 -5.78
C VAL A 136 2.21 -0.10 -6.55
N ALA A 137 3.22 -0.86 -7.01
CA ALA A 137 4.40 -0.28 -7.63
C ALA A 137 5.05 -1.19 -8.67
N PHE A 138 5.48 -0.61 -9.79
CA PHE A 138 6.26 -1.29 -10.82
C PHE A 138 7.69 -0.73 -10.84
N ALA A 139 8.68 -1.61 -10.69
CA ALA A 139 10.08 -1.21 -10.75
C ALA A 139 10.37 -0.54 -12.10
N THR A 140 11.18 0.52 -12.09
CA THR A 140 11.57 1.26 -13.30
C THR A 140 12.98 0.94 -13.77
N ALA A 141 13.70 0.07 -13.05
CA ALA A 141 15.05 -0.40 -13.34
C ALA A 141 15.05 -1.88 -13.73
#